data_AF-A0A1F3DUD5-F1
#
_entry.id   AF-A0A1F3DUD5-F1
#
_cell.length_a   1.000
_cell.length_b   1.000
_cell.length_c   1.000
_cell.angle_alpha   90.00
_cell.angle_beta   90.00
_cell.angle_gamma   90.00
#
_symmetry.space_group_name_H-M   'P 1'
#
loop_
_entity.id
_entity.type
_entity.pdbx_description
1 polymer ?
#
loop_
_entity_poly.entity_id
_entity_poly.type
_entity_poly.pdbx_seq_one_letter_code
_entity_poly.pdbx_strand_id
1 'polypeptide(L)' 'MSTLDLKRNFHLLIDSIDNENILLNFYNLMKTRTSSKDGKFWETLTSQEQNELLLAFDENFEPENLISLEVMKKKHKKWL' A
#
# COMPACT_ATOMS: atom_id res chain seq x y z
N MET A 1 10.68 -22.17 4.12
CA MET A 1 11.28 -21.90 2.80
C MET A 1 12.41 -20.92 3.01
N SER A 2 13.64 -21.24 2.63
CA SER A 2 14.77 -20.33 2.84
C SER A 2 14.74 -19.17 1.83
N THR A 3 15.50 -18.10 2.10
CA THR A 3 15.67 -17.00 1.15
C THR A 3 16.24 -17.48 -0.19
N LEU A 4 17.10 -18.51 -0.17
CA LEU A 4 17.66 -19.13 -1.37
C LEU A 4 16.57 -19.84 -2.19
N ASP A 5 15.73 -20.63 -1.52
CA ASP A 5 14.60 -21.33 -2.16
C ASP A 5 13.61 -20.34 -2.77
N LEU A 6 13.35 -19.24 -2.08
CA LEU A 6 12.48 -18.16 -2.55
C LEU A 6 13.02 -17.52 -3.82
N LYS A 7 14.29 -17.11 -3.84
CA LYS A 7 14.93 -16.55 -5.04
C LYS A 7 14.86 -17.51 -6.21
N ARG A 8 15.18 -18.79 -5.99
CA ARG A 8 15.11 -19.81 -7.06
C ARG A 8 13.71 -19.93 -7.64
N ASN A 9 12.69 -20.01 -6.79
CA ASN A 9 11.30 -20.13 -7.24
C ASN A 9 10.83 -18.87 -7.99
N PHE A 10 11.31 -17.68 -7.61
CA PHE A 10 11.05 -16.44 -8.35
C PHE A 10 11.64 -16.47 -9.76
N HIS A 11 12.89 -16.92 -9.93
CA HIS A 11 13.49 -17.04 -11.25
C HIS A 11 12.71 -18.01 -12.15
N LEU A 12 12.36 -19.19 -11.63
CA LEU A 12 11.56 -20.16 -12.38
C LEU A 12 10.18 -19.61 -12.78
N LEU A 13 9.54 -18.84 -11.91
CA LEU A 13 8.27 -18.19 -12.22
C LEU A 13 8.44 -17.15 -13.34
N ILE A 14 9.47 -16.31 -13.26
CA ILE A 14 9.77 -15.30 -14.29
C ILE A 14 10.04 -15.99 -15.63
N ASP A 15 10.85 -17.05 -15.64
CA ASP A 15 11.20 -17.80 -16.84
C ASP A 15 9.99 -18.49 -17.50
N SER A 16 8.93 -18.76 -16.73
CA SER A 16 7.69 -19.37 -17.24
C SER A 16 6.71 -18.37 -17.86
N ILE A 17 6.98 -17.06 -17.79
CA ILE A 17 6.08 -16.01 -18.29
C ILE A 17 6.51 -15.58 -19.70
N ASP A 18 5.77 -16.02 -20.71
CA ASP A 18 5.98 -15.59 -22.11
C ASP A 18 5.31 -14.24 -22.43
N ASN A 19 4.33 -13.84 -21.63
CA ASN A 19 3.57 -12.61 -21.87
C ASN A 19 4.34 -11.38 -21.37
N GLU A 20 4.85 -10.59 -22.31
CA GLU A 20 5.62 -9.37 -22.04
C GLU A 20 4.90 -8.37 -21.12
N ASN A 21 3.58 -8.21 -21.25
CA ASN A 21 2.82 -7.28 -20.40
C ASN A 21 2.81 -7.73 -18.94
N ILE A 22 2.71 -9.05 -18.70
CA ILE A 22 2.78 -9.61 -17.34
C ILE A 22 4.18 -9.38 -16.76
N LEU A 23 5.22 -9.62 -17.57
CA LEU A 23 6.61 -9.41 -17.15
C LEU A 23 6.90 -7.93 -16.83
N LEU A 24 6.39 -7.01 -17.66
CA LEU A 24 6.53 -5.57 -17.46
C LEU A 24 5.83 -5.11 -16.17
N ASN A 25 4.61 -5.61 -15.91
CA ASN A 25 3.88 -5.32 -14.69
C ASN A 25 4.61 -5.85 -13.45
N PHE A 26 5.13 -7.08 -13.52
CA PHE A 26 5.92 -7.67 -12.46
C PHE A 26 7.18 -6.84 -12.15
N TYR A 27 7.92 -6.46 -13.20
CA TYR A 27 9.10 -5.60 -13.07
C TYR A 27 8.77 -4.25 -12.42
N ASN A 28 7.73 -3.57 -12.89
CA ASN A 28 7.32 -2.28 -12.33
C ASN A 28 6.91 -2.38 -10.87
N LEU A 29 6.18 -3.44 -10.49
CA LEU A 29 5.79 -3.70 -9.11
C LEU A 29 7.02 -3.93 -8.23
N MET A 30 7.94 -4.80 -8.64
CA MET A 30 9.15 -5.12 -7.88
C MET A 30 10.08 -3.91 -7.77
N LYS A 31 10.26 -3.15 -8.85
CA LYS A 31 11.03 -1.90 -8.86
C LYS A 31 10.46 -0.88 -7.89
N THR A 32 9.13 -0.70 -7.90
CA THR A 32 8.47 0.26 -7.02
C THR A 32 8.65 -0.13 -5.56
N ARG A 33 8.44 -1.41 -5.22
CA ARG A 33 8.53 -1.89 -3.83
C ARG A 33 9.96 -1.96 -3.27
N THR A 34 10.94 -2.22 -4.13
CA THR A 34 12.36 -2.23 -3.71
C THR A 34 12.96 -0.82 -3.64
N SER A 35 12.40 0.13 -4.40
CA SER A 35 12.85 1.54 -4.41
C SER A 35 12.04 2.43 -3.47
N SER A 36 10.86 1.98 -3.02
CA SER A 36 10.07 2.67 -2.01
C SER A 36 10.73 2.47 -0.65
N LYS A 37 11.29 3.55 -0.10
CA LYS A 37 11.62 3.62 1.32
C LYS A 37 10.32 3.85 2.08
N ASP A 38 10.16 3.19 3.21
CA ASP A 38 9.06 3.47 4.13
C ASP A 38 9.08 4.96 4.50
N GLY A 39 7.90 5.57 4.62
CA GLY A 39 7.77 6.99 4.94
C GLY A 39 7.80 7.96 3.75
N LYS A 40 8.04 7.51 2.51
CA LYS A 40 8.03 8.41 1.33
C LYS A 40 6.74 9.21 1.17
N PHE A 41 5.59 8.64 1.50
CA PHE A 41 4.31 9.36 1.42
C PHE A 41 4.23 10.48 2.47
N TRP A 42 4.72 10.23 3.69
CA TRP A 42 4.80 11.24 4.74
C TRP A 42 5.64 12.45 4.30
N GLU A 43 6.76 12.19 3.62
CA GLU A 43 7.63 13.23 3.05
C GLU A 43 6.96 14.07 1.96
N THR A 44 5.90 13.57 1.30
CA THR A 44 5.16 14.33 0.27
C THR A 44 4.07 15.24 0.83
N LEU A 45 3.65 15.04 2.08
CA LEU A 45 2.61 15.84 2.72
C LEU A 45 3.15 17.22 3.13
N THR A 46 2.34 18.26 2.97
CA THR A 46 2.60 19.57 3.58
C THR A 46 2.55 19.47 5.10
N SER A 47 3.15 20.43 5.81
CA SER A 47 3.09 20.47 7.27
C SER A 47 1.65 20.51 7.81
N GLN A 48 0.73 21.13 7.07
CA GLN A 48 -0.68 21.15 7.44
C GLN A 48 -1.30 19.74 7.34
N GLU A 49 -1.08 19.03 6.24
CA GLU A 49 -1.60 17.67 6.04
C GLU A 49 -0.98 16.67 7.02
N GLN A 50 0.30 16.83 7.35
CA GLN A 50 0.96 16.04 8.39
C GLN A 50 0.31 16.24 9.76
N ASN A 51 0.06 17.49 10.15
CA ASN A 51 -0.60 17.80 11.41
C ASN A 51 -2.03 17.26 11.46
N GLU A 52 -2.79 17.40 10.37
CA GLU A 52 -4.13 16.84 10.25
C GLU A 52 -4.12 15.31 10.41
N LEU A 53 -3.16 14.62 9.79
CA LEU A 53 -3.03 13.17 9.89
C LEU A 53 -2.74 12.72 11.34
N LEU A 54 -1.84 13.43 12.02
CA LEU A 54 -1.51 13.15 13.43
C LEU A 54 -2.71 13.42 14.34
N LEU A 55 -3.43 14.53 14.12
CA LEU A 55 -4.64 14.85 14.86
C LEU A 55 -5.70 13.75 14.70
N ALA A 56 -5.96 13.32 13.46
CA ALA A 56 -6.92 12.25 13.18
C ALA A 56 -6.51 10.90 13.82
N PHE A 57 -5.20 10.64 13.92
CA PHE A 57 -4.68 9.46 14.61
C PHE A 57 -4.96 9.53 16.12
N ASP A 58 -4.72 10.68 16.75
CA ASP A 58 -4.99 10.89 18.17
C ASP A 58 -6.50 10.85 18.48
N GLU A 59 -7.32 11.48 17.65
CA GLU A 59 -8.79 11.50 17.80
C GLU A 59 -9.43 10.12 17.71
N ASN A 60 -8.81 9.18 16.99
CA ASN A 60 -9.30 7.81 16.83
C ASN A 60 -9.19 6.98 18.12
N PHE A 61 -8.47 7.43 19.14
CA PHE A 61 -8.47 6.78 20.45
C PHE A 61 -9.72 7.10 21.28
N GLU A 62 -10.47 8.14 20.91
CA GLU A 62 -11.72 8.52 21.57
C GLU A 62 -12.91 7.80 20.91
N PRO A 63 -13.58 6.86 21.60
CA PRO A 63 -14.65 6.05 21.02
C PRO A 63 -15.82 6.85 20.43
N GLU A 64 -16.10 8.04 20.97
CA GLU A 64 -17.12 8.96 20.46
C GLU A 64 -16.87 9.47 19.05
N ASN A 65 -15.61 9.48 18.60
CA ASN A 65 -15.22 9.92 17.25
C ASN A 65 -15.36 8.79 16.22
N LEU A 66 -15.60 7.56 16.67
CA LEU A 66 -15.69 6.39 15.80
C LEU A 66 -17.11 6.24 15.22
N ILE A 67 -17.17 5.86 13.93
CA ILE A 67 -18.41 5.48 13.26
C ILE A 67 -18.38 4.00 12.88
N SER A 68 -19.55 3.37 12.78
CA SER A 68 -19.62 1.99 12.30
C SER A 68 -19.23 1.91 10.81
N LEU A 69 -18.69 0.75 10.41
CA LEU A 69 -18.34 0.47 9.03
C LEU A 69 -19.53 0.67 8.07
N GLU A 70 -20.74 0.34 8.51
CA GLU A 70 -21.96 0.50 7.72
C GLU A 70 -22.29 1.98 7.46
N VAL A 71 -22.06 2.85 8.46
CA VAL A 71 -22.22 4.30 8.29
C VAL A 71 -21.17 4.85 7.33
N MET A 72 -19.91 4.40 7.44
CA MET A 72 -18.82 4.80 6.54
C MET A 72 -19.12 4.41 5.08
N LYS A 73 -19.51 3.15 4.83
CA LYS A 73 -19.90 2.66 3.49
C LYS A 73 -21.08 3.45 2.91
N LYS A 74 -22.09 3.74 3.73
CA LYS A 74 -23.26 4.53 3.30
C LYS A 74 -22.86 5.94 2.88
N LYS A 75 -21.98 6.60 3.65
CA LYS A 75 -21.49 7.96 3.37
C LYS A 75 -20.70 8.02 2.06
N HIS A 76 -19.90 7.00 1.77
CA HIS A 76 -18.99 6.97 0.61
C HIS A 76 -19.47 6.07 -0.55
N LYS A 77 -20.76 5.71 -0.57
CA LYS A 77 -21.37 4.83 -1.58
C LYS A 77 -21.16 5.28 -3.05
N LYS A 78 -20.81 6.55 -3.30
CA LYS A 78 -20.53 7.03 -4.66
C LYS A 78 -19.15 6.60 -5.18
N TRP A 79 -18.25 6.17 -4.30
CA TRP A 79 -16.86 5.83 -4.62
C TRP A 79 -16.52 4.35 -4.32
N LEU A 80 -17.47 3.62 -3.72
CA LEU A 80 -17.44 2.19 -3.44
C LEU A 80 -18.45 1.49 -4.35
#